data_AF-A0A2D5K724-F1
#
_entry.id   AF-A0A2D5K724-F1
#
_cell.length_a   1.000
_cell.length_b   1.000
_cell.length_c   1.000
_cell.angle_alpha   90.00
_cell.angle_beta   90.00
_cell.angle_gamma   90.00
#
_symmetry.space_group_name_H-M   'P 1'
#
loop_
_entity.id
_entity.type
_entity.pdbx_description
1 polymer ?
#
loop_
_entity_poly.entity_id
_entity_poly.type
_entity_poly.pdbx_seq_one_letter_code
_entity_poly.pdbx_strand_id
1 'polypeptide(L)' 'MLNQIVQEAEFRYVEAGKGQPIIILHGLMGGLSNFEGVLDYFPQKGYQVLVPELPVYS' A
#
# COMPACT_ATOMS: atom_id res chain seq x y z
N MET A 1 -3.78 9.14 -8.72
CA MET A 1 -3.83 10.24 -7.72
C MET A 1 -2.65 10.04 -6.79
N LEU A 2 -2.05 11.09 -6.21
CA LEU A 2 -1.00 10.91 -5.20
C LEU A 2 -1.62 10.17 -4.01
N ASN A 3 -1.28 8.89 -3.86
CA ASN A 3 -1.79 8.07 -2.76
C ASN A 3 -1.25 8.67 -1.46
N GLN A 4 -2.15 9.00 -0.54
CA GLN A 4 -1.76 9.58 0.74
C GLN A 4 -1.06 8.51 1.59
N ILE A 5 0.10 8.86 2.12
CA ILE A 5 0.80 8.04 3.11
C ILE A 5 0.03 8.20 4.42
N VAL A 6 -0.42 7.07 4.97
CA VAL A 6 -1.06 7.00 6.28
C VAL A 6 -0.01 6.61 7.31
N GLN A 7 -0.06 7.26 8.46
CA GLN A 7 0.79 6.94 9.61
C GLN A 7 -0.07 6.82 10.86
N GLU A 8 -0.09 5.62 11.43
CA GLU A 8 -0.84 5.27 12.64
C GLU A 8 0.08 4.51 13.60
N ALA A 9 0.37 5.11 14.75
CA ALA A 9 1.33 4.58 15.72
C ALA A 9 2.69 4.24 15.06
N GLU A 10 3.09 2.96 15.10
CA GLU A 10 4.33 2.45 14.49
C GLU A 10 4.17 2.04 13.02
N PHE A 11 2.94 2.08 12.48
CA PHE A 11 2.65 1.65 11.12
C PHE A 11 2.63 2.84 10.17
N ARG A 12 3.38 2.71 9.08
CA ARG A 12 3.35 3.61 7.94
C ARG A 12 3.00 2.81 6.70
N TYR A 13 1.97 3.23 5.98
CA TYR A 13 1.48 2.48 4.83
C TYR A 13 0.79 3.40 3.81
N VAL A 14 0.60 2.88 2.61
CA VAL A 14 -0.30 3.48 1.62
C VAL A 14 -1.56 2.67 1.56
N GLU A 15 -2.71 3.34 1.46
CA GLU A 15 -3.99 2.70 1.20
C GLU A 15 -4.69 3.28 -0.02
N ALA A 16 -5.47 2.45 -0.71
CA ALA A 16 -6.35 2.87 -1.78
C ALA A 16 -7.61 1.99 -1.87
N GLY A 17 -8.76 2.62 -2.10
CA GLY A 17 -10.03 1.92 -2.26
C GLY A 17 -10.71 1.53 -0.95
N LYS A 18 -11.80 0.78 -1.09
CA LYS A 18 -12.61 0.22 0.00
C LYS A 18 -13.14 -1.15 -0.45
N GLY A 19 -13.29 -2.08 0.49
CA GLY A 19 -13.85 -3.41 0.22
C GLY A 19 -12.92 -4.52 0.72
N GLN A 20 -12.78 -5.60 -0.05
CA GLN A 20 -11.98 -6.76 0.37
C GLN A 20 -10.49 -6.37 0.45
N PRO A 21 -9.79 -6.61 1.58
CA PRO A 21 -8.41 -6.19 1.74
C PRO A 21 -7.42 -7.03 0.92
N ILE A 22 -6.47 -6.36 0.29
CA ILE A 22 -5.27 -6.92 -0.34
C ILE A 22 -4.06 -6.25 0.34
N ILE A 23 -3.23 -7.05 1.01
CA ILE A 23 -2.02 -6.56 1.67
C ILE A 23 -0.80 -6.95 0.82
N ILE A 24 -0.03 -5.95 0.41
CA ILE A 24 1.18 -6.15 -0.40
C ILE A 24 2.41 -6.05 0.51
N LEU A 25 3.09 -7.18 0.69
CA LEU A 25 4.37 -7.22 1.39
C LEU A 25 5.49 -7.17 0.34
N HIS A 26 6.21 -6.06 0.28
CA HIS A 26 7.28 -5.86 -0.69
C HIS A 26 8.60 -6.46 -0.21
N GLY A 27 9.51 -6.74 -1.16
CA GLY A 27 10.87 -7.19 -0.86
C GLY A 27 11.82 -6.05 -0.48
N LEU A 28 13.11 -6.37 -0.36
CA LEU A 28 14.17 -5.37 -0.21
C LEU A 28 14.18 -4.39 -1.39
N MET A 29 14.47 -3.12 -1.11
CA MET A 29 14.48 -1.98 -2.05
C MET A 29 13.13 -1.72 -2.73
N GLY A 30 12.04 -2.33 -2.24
CA GLY A 30 10.69 -2.03 -2.67
C GLY A 30 10.28 -0.64 -2.18
N GLY A 31 10.07 0.28 -3.11
CA GLY A 31 9.44 1.58 -2.85
C GLY A 31 7.94 1.52 -3.14
N LEU A 32 7.18 2.44 -2.55
CA LEU A 32 5.73 2.53 -2.76
C LEU A 32 5.35 2.74 -4.25
N SER A 33 6.22 3.38 -5.03
CA SER A 33 6.03 3.62 -6.47
C SER A 33 6.01 2.32 -7.30
N ASN A 34 6.59 1.22 -6.80
CA ASN A 34 6.55 -0.05 -7.52
C ASN A 34 5.13 -0.61 -7.65
N PHE A 35 4.18 -0.12 -6.84
CA PHE A 35 2.84 -0.66 -6.73
C PHE A 35 1.74 0.28 -7.26
N GLU A 36 2.09 1.36 -7.95
CA GLU A 36 1.11 2.31 -8.52
C GLU A 36 0.06 1.61 -9.39
N GLY A 37 0.45 0.70 -10.28
CA GLY A 37 -0.50 -0.04 -11.11
C GLY A 37 -1.49 -0.91 -10.31
N VAL A 38 -1.06 -1.44 -9.16
CA VAL A 38 -1.93 -2.23 -8.28
C VAL A 38 -2.89 -1.33 -7.51
N LEU A 39 -2.38 -0.19 -7.02
CA LEU A 39 -3.13 0.85 -6.33
C LEU A 39 -4.16 1.53 -7.23
N ASP A 40 -3.95 1.57 -8.54
CA ASP A 40 -4.92 2.13 -9.49
C ASP A 40 -5.97 1.09 -9.96
N TYR A 41 -5.57 -0.17 -10.15
CA TYR A 41 -6.44 -1.19 -10.76
C TYR A 41 -7.46 -1.80 -9.80
N PHE A 42 -7.01 -2.29 -8.63
CA PHE A 42 -7.84 -3.09 -7.74
C PHE A 42 -8.90 -2.30 -6.96
N PRO A 43 -8.67 -1.04 -6.56
CA PRO A 43 -9.72 -0.23 -5.95
C PRO A 43 -10.99 -0.08 -6.80
N GLN A 44 -10.83 0.03 -8.12
CA GLN A 44 -11.95 0.10 -9.06
C GLN A 44 -12.75 -1.22 -9.15
N LYS A 45 -12.23 -2.30 -8.58
CA LYS A 45 -12.86 -3.63 -8.52
C LYS A 45 -13.43 -3.96 -7.13
N GLY A 46 -13.48 -2.98 -6.22
CA GLY A 46 -14.05 -3.17 -4.88
C GLY A 46 -13.10 -3.81 -3.87
N TYR A 47 -11.79 -3.61 -4.06
CA TYR A 47 -10.76 -4.02 -3.11
C TYR A 47 -10.18 -2.82 -2.37
N GLN A 48 -9.75 -3.04 -1.13
CA GLN A 48 -8.90 -2.10 -0.39
C GLN A 48 -7.47 -2.59 -0.48
N VAL A 49 -6.61 -1.85 -1.15
CA VAL A 49 -5.18 -2.20 -1.28
C VAL A 49 -4.40 -1.49 -0.19
N LEU A 50 -3.59 -2.23 0.56
CA LEU A 50 -2.70 -1.72 1.61
C LEU A 50 -1.25 -2.13 1.32
N VAL A 51 -0.33 -1.17 1.39
CA VAL A 51 1.11 -1.38 1.19
C VAL A 51 1.87 -0.80 2.39
N PRO A 52 2.18 -1.61 3.42
CA PRO A 52 2.97 -1.16 4.57
C PRO A 52 4.45 -1.03 4.24
N GLU A 53 5.10 -0.04 4.87
CA GLU A 53 6.54 0.05 4.97
C GLU A 53 7.04 -0.97 6.00
N LEU A 54 7.89 -1.91 5.57
CA LEU A 54 8.40 -2.97 6.44
C LEU A 54 9.64 -2.50 7.22
N PRO A 55 9.81 -2.88 8.50
CA PRO A 55 10.97 -2.55 9.32
C PRO A 55 12.16 -3.47 8.99
N VAL A 56 12.63 -3.47 7.74
CA VAL A 56 13.68 -4.38 7.25
C VAL A 56 15.08 -3.74 7.18
N TYR A 57 15.20 -2.44 7.43
CA TYR A 57 16.47 -1.71 7.41
C TYR A 57 16.86 -1.10 8.77
N SER A 58 16.17 -1.50 9.84
CA SER A 58 16.38 -1.07 11.22
C SER A 58 17.17 -2.09 12.02
#